data_AF-A0A0F4G7C5-F1
#
_entry.id   AF-A0A0F4G7C5-F1
#
_cell.length_a   1.000
_cell.length_b   1.000
_cell.length_c   1.000
_cell.angle_alpha   90.00
_cell.angle_beta   90.00
_cell.angle_gamma   90.00
#
_symmetry.space_group_name_H-M   'P 1'
#
loop_
_entity.id
_entity.type
_entity.pdbx_description
1 polymer ?
#
loop_
_entity_poly.entity_id
_entity_poly.type
_entity_poly.pdbx_seq_one_letter_code
_entity_poly.pdbx_strand_id
1 'polypeptide(L)'
;MSPKVLFVLSSHDQMGNTGKPTGWYLPEMAHPYYKLEGEADITVVSPAGGKAPLDPASVEMFKEDAEAQQFLKEKSALWENTEKLSDYIGKASQFDAIFYVGGHGPMFDLATDEKSHQLIREFYEAGKVVSAVCHGPAAFAKVKLSDGSYLVNGAEVTGFSNTEEDQVQLSSVMPFMLEDELKKNGGKYVKADEPWGAKVVSSGKNGKLLTGQNPNSAGPIGEAILKALPVNPRPRSTRFVMKVPKQSSRPRMAYECVSGPSKKTSPTKSISITILAGIEEKPLIVDRDAMCAKSPFFASACSETWKEGQDKINKLPSIEPHIMENYILWATGKIIFFHRYHVSPYDAVVPQSNYVKLYIAAHYLLNEHLQDDIVDLLGHPLRSQKLILEPEIIALVWQQTARSFITSDIIIRSACGLQRLIMGTVRIDNSDAGDGFIEACGKDFDRDLRQDLMDLRDKI
;
A
#
# COMPACT_ATOMS: atom_id res chain seq x y z
N MET A 1 5.99 10.57 -20.39
CA MET A 1 5.01 9.62 -20.97
C MET A 1 4.69 8.63 -19.88
N SER A 2 3.42 8.26 -19.65
CA SER A 2 3.08 7.28 -18.60
C SER A 2 3.97 6.03 -18.70
N PRO A 3 4.46 5.48 -17.58
CA PRO A 3 5.20 4.23 -17.59
C PRO A 3 4.40 3.13 -18.28
N LYS A 4 5.08 2.20 -18.96
CA LYS A 4 4.43 1.12 -19.69
C LYS A 4 4.75 -0.24 -19.08
N VAL A 5 3.72 -1.04 -18.79
CA VAL A 5 3.86 -2.37 -18.19
C VAL A 5 3.25 -3.44 -19.08
N LEU A 6 4.03 -4.48 -19.36
CA LEU A 6 3.60 -5.64 -20.12
C LEU A 6 3.17 -6.77 -19.16
N PHE A 7 1.88 -7.06 -19.10
CA PHE A 7 1.32 -8.18 -18.34
C PHE A 7 1.32 -9.43 -19.21
N VAL A 8 1.84 -10.54 -18.69
CA VAL A 8 1.91 -11.82 -19.39
C VAL A 8 1.02 -12.84 -18.70
N LEU A 9 0.08 -13.40 -19.45
CA LEU A 9 -0.81 -14.48 -19.03
C LEU A 9 -0.44 -15.79 -19.71
N SER A 10 -0.69 -16.91 -19.03
CA SER A 10 -0.66 -18.25 -19.62
C SER A 10 -1.69 -18.38 -20.75
N SER A 11 -1.39 -19.19 -21.76
CA SER A 11 -2.33 -19.72 -22.75
C SER A 11 -2.74 -21.17 -22.46
N HIS A 12 -2.17 -21.80 -21.43
CA HIS A 12 -2.44 -23.18 -21.05
C HIS A 12 -3.72 -23.32 -20.21
N ASP A 13 -4.64 -24.21 -20.62
CA ASP A 13 -5.99 -24.32 -20.05
C ASP A 13 -6.29 -25.65 -19.34
N GLN A 14 -5.35 -26.59 -19.29
CA GLN A 14 -5.55 -27.91 -18.65
C GLN A 14 -4.49 -28.22 -17.58
N MET A 15 -4.92 -28.85 -16.49
CA MET A 15 -4.03 -29.26 -15.42
C MET A 15 -3.30 -30.56 -15.79
N GLY A 16 -2.19 -30.44 -16.52
CA GLY A 16 -1.42 -31.57 -17.03
C GLY A 16 -2.30 -32.53 -17.84
N ASN A 17 -2.18 -33.84 -17.57
CA ASN A 17 -2.98 -34.88 -18.24
C ASN A 17 -4.30 -35.21 -17.51
N THR A 18 -4.74 -34.39 -16.54
CA THR A 18 -5.93 -34.70 -15.72
C THR A 18 -7.25 -34.33 -16.40
N GLY A 19 -7.20 -33.49 -17.44
CA GLY A 19 -8.39 -32.94 -18.11
C GLY A 19 -9.16 -31.91 -17.28
N LYS A 20 -8.70 -31.56 -16.06
CA LYS A 20 -9.28 -30.47 -15.26
C LYS A 20 -8.83 -29.12 -15.82
N PRO A 21 -9.69 -28.08 -15.81
CA PRO A 21 -9.31 -26.75 -16.28
C PRO A 21 -8.28 -26.10 -15.36
N THR A 22 -7.42 -25.26 -15.94
CA THR A 22 -6.55 -24.32 -15.22
C THR A 22 -6.32 -23.07 -16.07
N GLY A 23 -5.44 -22.18 -15.64
CA GLY A 23 -5.13 -20.94 -16.34
C GLY A 23 -4.28 -19.99 -15.53
N TRP A 24 -4.46 -18.70 -15.78
CA TRP A 24 -3.98 -17.66 -14.88
C TRP A 24 -4.94 -17.47 -13.68
N TYR A 25 -4.44 -16.97 -12.56
CA TYR A 25 -5.19 -16.87 -11.29
C TYR A 25 -5.81 -15.48 -11.07
N LEU A 26 -7.12 -15.41 -10.80
CA LEU A 26 -7.90 -14.16 -10.77
C LEU A 26 -7.29 -13.01 -9.94
N PRO A 27 -7.08 -13.15 -8.61
CA PRO A 27 -6.56 -12.06 -7.79
C PRO A 27 -5.13 -11.65 -8.16
N GLU A 28 -4.35 -12.54 -8.78
CA GLU A 28 -2.97 -12.29 -9.18
C GLU A 28 -2.84 -11.41 -10.42
N MET A 29 -3.93 -11.24 -11.18
CA MET A 29 -4.03 -10.18 -12.18
C MET A 29 -4.77 -8.96 -11.62
N ALA A 30 -5.89 -9.18 -10.93
CA ALA A 30 -6.78 -8.12 -10.48
C ALA A 30 -6.09 -7.15 -9.51
N HIS A 31 -5.46 -7.65 -8.45
CA HIS A 31 -4.86 -6.78 -7.44
C HIS A 31 -3.69 -5.96 -8.00
N PRO A 32 -2.71 -6.54 -8.73
CA PRO A 32 -1.65 -5.74 -9.35
C PRO A 32 -2.19 -4.74 -10.40
N TYR A 33 -3.22 -5.14 -11.16
CA TYR A 33 -3.84 -4.26 -12.13
C TYR A 33 -4.39 -3.00 -11.48
N TYR A 34 -5.16 -3.11 -10.39
CA TYR A 34 -5.72 -1.93 -9.72
C TYR A 34 -4.67 -1.07 -9.02
N LYS A 35 -3.52 -1.62 -8.64
CA LYS A 35 -2.38 -0.81 -8.16
C LYS A 35 -1.73 0.02 -9.27
N LEU A 36 -1.82 -0.43 -10.52
CA LEU A 36 -1.12 0.16 -11.66
C LEU A 36 -2.05 0.96 -12.60
N GLU A 37 -3.35 0.67 -12.58
CA GLU A 37 -4.34 1.38 -13.38
C GLU A 37 -4.33 2.88 -13.04
N GLY A 38 -4.23 3.72 -14.07
CA GLY A 38 -4.14 5.18 -13.91
C GLY A 38 -2.73 5.71 -13.64
N GLU A 39 -1.79 4.86 -13.22
CA GLU A 39 -0.38 5.23 -13.01
C GLU A 39 0.53 4.66 -14.11
N ALA A 40 0.11 3.61 -14.83
CA ALA A 40 0.82 3.03 -15.95
C ALA A 40 -0.12 2.59 -17.09
N ASP A 41 0.40 2.62 -18.31
CA ASP A 41 -0.26 2.03 -19.47
C ASP A 41 0.03 0.51 -19.47
N ILE A 42 -1.03 -0.30 -19.35
CA ILE A 42 -0.93 -1.76 -19.25
C ILE A 42 -1.28 -2.39 -20.59
N THR A 43 -0.37 -3.20 -21.11
CA THR A 43 -0.57 -4.07 -22.27
C THR A 43 -0.61 -5.52 -21.79
N VAL A 44 -1.58 -6.31 -22.24
CA VAL A 44 -1.73 -7.71 -21.84
C VAL A 44 -1.43 -8.62 -23.02
N VAL A 45 -0.53 -9.58 -22.81
CA VAL A 45 -0.11 -10.57 -23.81
C VAL A 45 -0.24 -12.00 -23.29
N SER A 46 -0.34 -12.94 -24.22
CA SER A 46 -0.20 -14.37 -23.94
C SER A 46 0.55 -15.06 -25.09
N PRO A 47 1.16 -16.25 -24.86
CA PRO A 47 1.85 -17.00 -25.93
C PRO A 47 1.02 -17.18 -27.21
N ALA A 48 -0.26 -17.52 -27.08
CA ALA A 48 -1.17 -17.73 -28.21
C ALA A 48 -1.80 -16.43 -28.73
N GLY A 49 -1.88 -15.38 -27.91
CA GLY A 49 -2.78 -14.24 -28.14
C GLY A 49 -4.25 -14.65 -28.00
N GLY A 50 -5.16 -13.69 -28.17
CA GLY A 50 -6.60 -13.93 -28.03
C GLY A 50 -7.00 -14.23 -26.59
N LYS A 51 -7.87 -15.22 -26.38
CA LYS A 51 -8.41 -15.53 -25.05
C LYS A 51 -7.41 -16.33 -24.21
N ALA A 52 -6.87 -15.72 -23.17
CA ALA A 52 -6.11 -16.39 -22.13
C ALA A 52 -7.06 -17.10 -21.13
N PRO A 53 -6.84 -18.40 -20.84
CA PRO A 53 -7.68 -19.18 -19.94
C PRO A 53 -7.53 -18.71 -18.49
N LEU A 54 -8.66 -18.40 -17.86
CA LEU A 54 -8.76 -18.10 -16.42
C LEU A 54 -9.00 -19.39 -15.65
N ASP A 55 -8.26 -19.61 -14.56
CA ASP A 55 -8.48 -20.75 -13.69
C ASP A 55 -9.83 -20.63 -12.93
N PRO A 56 -10.80 -21.52 -13.16
CA PRO A 56 -12.11 -21.45 -12.48
C PRO A 56 -12.03 -21.61 -10.96
N ALA A 57 -11.01 -22.31 -10.44
CA ALA A 57 -10.83 -22.46 -9.00
C ALA A 57 -10.52 -21.12 -8.33
N SER A 58 -9.81 -20.23 -9.03
CA SER A 58 -9.52 -18.87 -8.54
C SER A 58 -10.78 -18.01 -8.44
N VAL A 59 -11.73 -18.18 -9.36
CA VAL A 59 -13.01 -17.47 -9.33
C VAL A 59 -13.85 -17.90 -8.13
N GLU A 60 -13.95 -19.22 -7.90
CA GLU A 60 -14.74 -19.76 -6.78
C GLU A 60 -14.09 -19.45 -5.43
N MET A 61 -12.77 -19.60 -5.31
CA MET A 61 -12.04 -19.36 -4.05
C MET A 61 -12.06 -17.88 -3.64
N PHE A 62 -12.12 -16.96 -4.60
CA PHE A 62 -12.13 -15.51 -4.38
C PHE A 62 -13.49 -14.87 -4.71
N LYS A 63 -14.60 -15.61 -4.57
CA LYS A 63 -15.95 -15.07 -4.81
C LYS A 63 -16.38 -13.98 -3.82
N GLU A 64 -15.79 -13.97 -2.62
CA GLU A 64 -16.04 -12.95 -1.59
C GLU A 64 -15.04 -11.77 -1.67
N ASP A 65 -14.04 -11.85 -2.56
CA ASP A 65 -13.12 -10.75 -2.82
C ASP A 65 -13.78 -9.76 -3.78
N ALA A 66 -14.27 -8.66 -3.24
CA ALA A 66 -14.98 -7.63 -4.00
C ALA A 66 -14.13 -7.05 -5.15
N GLU A 67 -12.82 -6.89 -4.95
CA GLU A 67 -11.92 -6.33 -5.96
C GLU A 67 -11.72 -7.33 -7.12
N ALA A 68 -11.47 -8.60 -6.78
CA ALA A 68 -11.33 -9.67 -7.79
C ALA A 68 -12.63 -9.89 -8.59
N GLN A 69 -13.79 -9.87 -7.94
CA GLN A 69 -15.08 -10.03 -8.61
C GLN A 69 -15.46 -8.82 -9.46
N GLN A 70 -15.12 -7.61 -9.02
CA GLN A 70 -15.28 -6.40 -9.84
C GLN A 70 -14.42 -6.49 -11.11
N PHE A 71 -13.15 -6.88 -10.97
CA PHE A 71 -12.25 -7.08 -12.10
C PHE A 71 -12.80 -8.11 -13.09
N LEU A 72 -13.27 -9.25 -12.58
CA LEU A 72 -13.87 -10.32 -13.38
C LEU A 72 -15.04 -9.81 -14.24
N LYS A 73 -15.87 -8.93 -13.67
CA LYS A 73 -17.06 -8.37 -14.33
C LYS A 73 -16.72 -7.27 -15.33
N GLU A 74 -15.77 -6.40 -15.00
CA GLU A 74 -15.56 -5.13 -15.72
C GLU A 74 -14.40 -5.15 -16.71
N LYS A 75 -13.45 -6.08 -16.55
CA LYS A 75 -12.16 -6.04 -17.25
C LYS A 75 -11.91 -7.24 -18.17
N SER A 76 -12.95 -8.01 -18.53
CA SER A 76 -12.81 -9.25 -19.33
C SER A 76 -12.10 -9.08 -20.66
N ALA A 77 -12.27 -7.93 -21.30
CA ALA A 77 -11.59 -7.62 -22.55
C ALA A 77 -10.06 -7.76 -22.46
N LEU A 78 -9.46 -7.57 -21.28
CA LEU A 78 -8.00 -7.67 -21.07
C LEU A 78 -7.47 -9.09 -21.30
N TRP A 79 -8.19 -10.12 -20.86
CA TRP A 79 -7.76 -11.52 -21.05
C TRP A 79 -8.49 -12.21 -22.19
N GLU A 80 -9.61 -11.67 -22.68
CA GLU A 80 -10.31 -12.20 -23.86
C GLU A 80 -9.63 -11.79 -25.17
N ASN A 81 -8.87 -10.69 -25.17
CA ASN A 81 -8.23 -10.11 -26.36
C ASN A 81 -6.74 -9.82 -26.13
N THR A 82 -6.00 -10.75 -25.51
CA THR A 82 -4.56 -10.60 -25.33
C THR A 82 -3.85 -10.46 -26.66
N GLU A 83 -2.81 -9.63 -26.71
CA GLU A 83 -1.92 -9.61 -27.86
C GLU A 83 -0.97 -10.83 -27.82
N LYS A 84 -0.39 -11.17 -28.97
CA LYS A 84 0.50 -12.32 -29.05
C LYS A 84 1.88 -11.96 -28.50
N LEU A 85 2.37 -12.72 -27.52
CA LEU A 85 3.65 -12.47 -26.85
C LEU A 85 4.82 -12.33 -27.83
N SER A 86 4.85 -13.15 -28.89
CA SER A 86 5.92 -13.13 -29.89
C SER A 86 6.05 -11.79 -30.63
N ASP A 87 5.00 -10.97 -30.66
CA ASP A 87 5.00 -9.68 -31.34
C ASP A 87 5.73 -8.60 -30.53
N TYR A 88 6.11 -8.92 -29.29
CA TYR A 88 6.81 -8.03 -28.36
C TYR A 88 8.32 -8.26 -28.27
N ILE A 89 8.83 -9.26 -28.97
CA ILE A 89 10.27 -9.53 -29.09
C ILE A 89 10.98 -8.31 -29.70
N GLY A 90 12.08 -7.88 -29.08
CA GLY A 90 12.85 -6.70 -29.47
C GLY A 90 12.21 -5.36 -29.06
N LYS A 91 11.07 -5.37 -28.35
CA LYS A 91 10.35 -4.16 -27.94
C LYS A 91 10.52 -3.80 -26.46
N ALA A 92 11.40 -4.49 -25.72
CA ALA A 92 11.65 -4.22 -24.29
C ALA A 92 11.98 -2.74 -23.98
N SER A 93 12.61 -2.01 -24.91
CA SER A 93 12.91 -0.57 -24.76
C SER A 93 11.66 0.33 -24.74
N GLN A 94 10.52 -0.15 -25.23
CA GLN A 94 9.23 0.56 -25.24
C GLN A 94 8.48 0.40 -23.92
N PHE A 95 8.95 -0.46 -23.02
CA PHE A 95 8.32 -0.77 -21.74
C PHE A 95 9.25 -0.44 -20.59
N ASP A 96 8.66 -0.29 -19.41
CA ASP A 96 9.37 -0.04 -18.15
C ASP A 96 9.36 -1.26 -17.24
N ALA A 97 8.36 -2.12 -17.38
CA ALA A 97 8.23 -3.36 -16.64
C ALA A 97 7.54 -4.47 -17.44
N ILE A 98 7.85 -5.72 -17.09
CA ILE A 98 7.13 -6.92 -17.47
C ILE A 98 6.68 -7.66 -16.21
N PHE A 99 5.43 -8.12 -16.18
CA PHE A 99 4.81 -8.80 -15.06
C PHE A 99 4.15 -10.11 -15.51
N TYR A 100 4.58 -11.22 -14.91
CA TYR A 100 4.04 -12.55 -15.15
C TYR A 100 3.04 -12.92 -14.07
N VAL A 101 1.77 -13.04 -14.46
CA VAL A 101 0.69 -13.50 -13.59
C VAL A 101 0.84 -15.00 -13.34
N GLY A 102 0.56 -15.47 -12.12
CA GLY A 102 0.60 -16.88 -11.77
C GLY A 102 -0.71 -17.61 -12.06
N GLY A 103 -1.11 -18.54 -11.18
CA GLY A 103 -1.97 -19.70 -11.51
C GLY A 103 -1.16 -20.86 -12.04
N HIS A 104 -1.68 -22.08 -12.13
CA HIS A 104 -0.85 -23.24 -12.51
C HIS A 104 -0.46 -23.27 -14.00
N GLY A 105 -1.14 -22.52 -14.87
CA GLY A 105 -0.86 -22.48 -16.32
C GLY A 105 0.60 -22.23 -16.72
N PRO A 106 1.31 -21.21 -16.19
CA PRO A 106 2.71 -20.90 -16.47
C PRO A 106 3.69 -22.06 -16.27
N MET A 107 3.36 -23.04 -15.42
CA MET A 107 4.20 -24.24 -15.23
C MET A 107 4.30 -25.07 -16.52
N PHE A 108 3.27 -25.04 -17.36
CA PHE A 108 3.13 -25.90 -18.54
C PHE A 108 3.55 -25.22 -19.83
N ASP A 109 3.29 -23.92 -20.01
CA ASP A 109 3.67 -23.20 -21.22
C ASP A 109 4.86 -22.25 -20.98
N LEU A 110 4.71 -21.26 -20.11
CA LEU A 110 5.65 -20.16 -19.95
C LEU A 110 7.02 -20.59 -19.40
N ALA A 111 7.07 -21.67 -18.62
CA ALA A 111 8.32 -22.27 -18.12
C ALA A 111 9.20 -22.93 -19.21
N THR A 112 8.65 -23.12 -20.41
CA THR A 112 9.35 -23.74 -21.54
C THR A 112 9.25 -22.94 -22.84
N ASP A 113 8.47 -21.86 -22.86
CA ASP A 113 8.31 -21.00 -24.03
C ASP A 113 9.59 -20.18 -24.29
N GLU A 114 10.29 -20.49 -25.38
CA GLU A 114 11.54 -19.83 -25.76
C GLU A 114 11.37 -18.33 -26.05
N LYS A 115 10.19 -17.89 -26.52
CA LYS A 115 9.90 -16.48 -26.79
C LYS A 115 9.67 -15.72 -25.48
N SER A 116 8.96 -16.33 -24.53
CA SER A 116 8.83 -15.83 -23.17
C SER A 116 10.22 -15.67 -22.53
N HIS A 117 11.06 -16.71 -22.59
CA HIS A 117 12.43 -16.64 -22.05
C HIS A 117 13.29 -15.55 -22.72
N GLN A 118 13.19 -15.41 -24.04
CA GLN A 118 13.85 -14.35 -24.77
C GLN A 118 13.40 -12.97 -24.28
N LEU A 119 12.09 -12.75 -24.15
CA LEU A 119 11.52 -11.48 -23.72
C LEU A 119 11.95 -11.12 -22.29
N ILE A 120 11.93 -12.09 -21.36
CA ILE A 120 12.41 -11.90 -19.99
C ILE A 120 13.87 -11.45 -19.98
N ARG A 121 14.73 -12.13 -20.74
CA ARG A 121 16.14 -11.74 -20.88
C ARG A 121 16.28 -10.32 -21.42
N GLU A 122 15.55 -9.98 -22.47
CA GLU A 122 15.59 -8.63 -23.08
C GLU A 122 15.22 -7.54 -22.07
N PHE A 123 14.15 -7.74 -21.28
CA PHE A 123 13.76 -6.79 -20.24
C PHE A 123 14.80 -6.69 -19.13
N TYR A 124 15.28 -7.82 -18.62
CA TYR A 124 16.24 -7.84 -17.51
C TYR A 124 17.58 -7.19 -17.90
N GLU A 125 18.11 -7.51 -19.08
CA GLU A 125 19.39 -6.97 -19.56
C GLU A 125 19.29 -5.48 -19.93
N ALA A 126 18.09 -5.02 -20.34
CA ALA A 126 17.79 -3.60 -20.54
C ALA A 126 17.57 -2.84 -19.21
N GLY A 127 17.69 -3.50 -18.06
CA GLY A 127 17.51 -2.89 -16.73
C GLY A 127 16.06 -2.51 -16.41
N LYS A 128 15.09 -3.13 -17.09
CA LYS A 128 13.65 -2.97 -16.84
C LYS A 128 13.23 -3.84 -15.66
N VAL A 129 12.08 -3.51 -15.05
CA VAL A 129 11.52 -4.32 -13.97
C VAL A 129 11.01 -5.64 -14.56
N VAL A 130 11.46 -6.77 -14.01
CA VAL A 130 10.99 -8.11 -14.34
C VAL A 130 10.34 -8.68 -13.11
N SER A 131 9.06 -9.00 -13.20
CA SER A 131 8.25 -9.33 -12.02
C SER A 131 7.34 -10.54 -12.25
N ALA A 132 7.10 -11.33 -11.21
CA ALA A 132 6.16 -12.45 -11.26
C ALA A 132 5.58 -12.78 -9.88
N VAL A 133 4.46 -13.49 -9.83
CA VAL A 133 3.84 -13.95 -8.57
C VAL A 133 3.38 -15.40 -8.65
N CYS A 134 3.36 -16.09 -7.51
CA CYS A 134 2.84 -17.46 -7.36
C CYS A 134 3.61 -18.46 -8.24
N HIS A 135 2.98 -19.06 -9.24
CA HIS A 135 3.64 -19.90 -10.24
C HIS A 135 4.21 -19.12 -11.43
N GLY A 136 3.93 -17.83 -11.57
CA GLY A 136 4.54 -16.97 -12.59
C GLY A 136 6.08 -17.06 -12.66
N PRO A 137 6.82 -17.13 -11.52
CA PRO A 137 8.26 -17.39 -11.50
C PRO A 137 8.72 -18.69 -12.19
N ALA A 138 7.82 -19.62 -12.53
CA ALA A 138 8.14 -20.77 -13.37
C ALA A 138 8.70 -20.35 -14.73
N ALA A 139 8.22 -19.22 -15.27
CA ALA A 139 8.75 -18.60 -16.48
C ALA A 139 10.20 -18.13 -16.32
N PHE A 140 10.67 -17.89 -15.09
CA PHE A 140 12.03 -17.39 -14.80
C PHE A 140 13.01 -18.53 -14.55
N ALA A 141 12.51 -19.66 -14.04
CA ALA A 141 13.32 -20.73 -13.49
C ALA A 141 14.41 -21.24 -14.46
N LYS A 142 14.14 -21.22 -15.77
CA LYS A 142 15.04 -21.75 -16.81
C LYS A 142 15.60 -20.69 -17.76
N VAL A 143 15.34 -19.40 -17.50
CA VAL A 143 15.86 -18.30 -18.34
C VAL A 143 17.37 -18.19 -18.19
N LYS A 144 18.07 -18.16 -19.32
CA LYS A 144 19.51 -17.87 -19.38
C LYS A 144 19.75 -16.48 -19.94
N LEU A 145 20.62 -15.73 -19.29
CA LEU A 145 21.15 -14.46 -19.74
C LEU A 145 22.15 -14.65 -20.88
N SER A 146 22.55 -13.55 -21.52
CA SER A 146 23.48 -13.54 -22.66
C SER A 146 24.89 -14.05 -22.28
N ASP A 147 25.25 -14.00 -21.00
CA ASP A 147 26.49 -14.59 -20.47
C ASP A 147 26.39 -16.10 -20.19
N GLY A 148 25.22 -16.70 -20.42
CA GLY A 148 24.95 -18.12 -20.21
C GLY A 148 24.55 -18.50 -18.78
N SER A 149 24.59 -17.56 -17.83
CA SER A 149 24.12 -17.77 -16.46
C SER A 149 22.58 -17.79 -16.39
N TYR A 150 22.03 -18.47 -15.39
CA TYR A 150 20.59 -18.42 -15.13
C TYR A 150 20.19 -17.05 -14.56
N LEU A 151 19.04 -16.51 -14.97
CA LEU A 151 18.49 -15.26 -14.47
C LEU A 151 18.43 -15.22 -12.94
N VAL A 152 18.04 -16.34 -12.33
CA VAL A 152 17.86 -16.47 -10.88
C VAL A 152 19.16 -16.73 -10.12
N ASN A 153 20.27 -16.99 -10.81
CA ASN A 153 21.52 -17.39 -10.17
C ASN A 153 22.06 -16.31 -9.21
N GLY A 154 22.15 -16.65 -7.93
CA GLY A 154 22.63 -15.75 -6.87
C GLY A 154 21.61 -14.72 -6.37
N ALA A 155 20.46 -14.57 -7.05
CA ALA A 155 19.37 -13.69 -6.67
C ALA A 155 18.49 -14.32 -5.59
N GLU A 156 17.98 -13.51 -4.67
CA GLU A 156 16.87 -13.94 -3.82
C GLU A 156 15.58 -13.95 -4.64
N VAL A 157 14.84 -15.04 -4.52
CA VAL A 157 13.59 -15.25 -5.26
C VAL A 157 12.56 -15.93 -4.37
N THR A 158 11.29 -15.74 -4.69
CA THR A 158 10.19 -16.50 -4.11
C THR A 158 9.21 -16.91 -5.22
N GLY A 159 8.18 -17.65 -4.85
CA GLY A 159 7.18 -18.24 -5.74
C GLY A 159 6.43 -19.32 -4.96
N PHE A 160 5.40 -19.92 -5.54
CA PHE A 160 4.55 -20.87 -4.84
C PHE A 160 5.39 -22.00 -4.25
N SER A 161 5.28 -22.22 -2.94
CA SER A 161 6.18 -23.12 -2.23
C SER A 161 5.77 -24.57 -2.42
N ASN A 162 6.72 -25.49 -2.25
CA ASN A 162 6.41 -26.93 -2.28
C ASN A 162 5.35 -27.30 -1.22
N THR A 163 5.40 -26.65 -0.06
CA THR A 163 4.44 -26.85 1.02
C THR A 163 3.02 -26.44 0.62
N GLU A 164 2.87 -25.30 -0.07
CA GLU A 164 1.56 -24.86 -0.56
C GLU A 164 1.07 -25.76 -1.70
N GLU A 165 1.96 -26.24 -2.58
CA GLU A 165 1.64 -27.20 -3.66
C GLU A 165 1.11 -28.53 -3.12
N ASP A 166 1.75 -29.06 -2.07
CA ASP A 166 1.32 -30.28 -1.40
C ASP A 166 -0.06 -30.09 -0.74
N GLN A 167 -0.34 -28.92 -0.15
CA GLN A 167 -1.63 -28.61 0.47
C GLN A 167 -2.78 -28.55 -0.53
N VAL A 168 -2.52 -28.08 -1.75
CA VAL A 168 -3.50 -28.11 -2.85
C VAL A 168 -3.53 -29.46 -3.59
N GLN A 169 -2.67 -30.41 -3.20
CA GLN A 169 -2.62 -31.80 -3.69
C GLN A 169 -2.34 -31.89 -5.20
N LEU A 170 -1.50 -31.01 -5.73
CA LEU A 170 -1.17 -30.95 -7.16
C LEU A 170 0.30 -31.25 -7.49
N SER A 171 1.14 -31.52 -6.48
CA SER A 171 2.57 -31.79 -6.65
C SER A 171 2.86 -32.90 -7.66
N SER A 172 2.08 -33.99 -7.67
CA SER A 172 2.28 -35.10 -8.62
C SER A 172 1.85 -34.78 -10.06
N VAL A 173 1.11 -33.69 -10.26
CA VAL A 173 0.64 -33.22 -11.58
C VAL A 173 1.60 -32.20 -12.18
N MET A 174 2.35 -31.48 -11.34
CA MET A 174 3.29 -30.46 -11.80
C MET A 174 4.45 -31.07 -12.62
N PRO A 175 4.86 -30.41 -13.72
CA PRO A 175 5.97 -30.90 -14.55
C PRO A 175 7.31 -30.84 -13.81
N PHE A 176 7.42 -29.98 -12.79
CA PHE A 176 8.51 -29.88 -11.84
C PHE A 176 8.01 -29.10 -10.62
N MET A 177 8.70 -29.18 -9.49
CA MET A 177 8.42 -28.37 -8.31
C MET A 177 9.09 -26.99 -8.44
N LEU A 178 8.31 -25.90 -8.36
CA LEU A 178 8.82 -24.55 -8.63
C LEU A 178 9.95 -24.14 -7.68
N GLU A 179 9.75 -24.32 -6.37
CA GLU A 179 10.75 -23.99 -5.35
C GLU A 179 12.07 -24.75 -5.60
N ASP A 180 12.00 -26.02 -6.00
CA ASP A 180 13.19 -26.83 -6.27
C ASP A 180 13.91 -26.41 -7.55
N GLU A 181 13.17 -26.12 -8.63
CA GLU A 181 13.79 -25.71 -9.90
C GLU A 181 14.44 -24.33 -9.79
N LEU A 182 13.85 -23.40 -9.03
CA LEU A 182 14.47 -22.11 -8.70
C LEU A 182 15.78 -22.30 -7.94
N LYS A 183 15.81 -23.16 -6.91
CA LYS A 183 17.03 -23.47 -6.13
C LYS A 183 18.09 -24.13 -6.98
N LYS A 184 17.70 -25.13 -7.78
CA LYS A 184 18.59 -25.89 -8.66
C LYS A 184 19.36 -25.00 -9.64
N ASN A 185 18.72 -23.94 -10.13
CA ASN A 185 19.33 -22.98 -11.05
C ASN A 185 19.99 -21.79 -10.35
N GLY A 186 20.27 -21.90 -9.04
CA GLY A 186 21.08 -20.97 -8.26
C GLY A 186 20.29 -19.88 -7.52
N GLY A 187 18.95 -19.91 -7.58
CA GLY A 187 18.10 -19.00 -6.83
C GLY A 187 18.18 -19.23 -5.32
N LYS A 188 18.36 -18.14 -4.56
CA LYS A 188 18.26 -18.16 -3.10
C LYS A 188 16.78 -18.06 -2.73
N TYR A 189 16.09 -19.20 -2.81
CA TYR A 189 14.66 -19.25 -2.57
C TYR A 189 14.34 -18.89 -1.11
N VAL A 190 13.44 -17.93 -0.91
CA VAL A 190 12.90 -17.53 0.40
C VAL A 190 11.38 -17.59 0.35
N LYS A 191 10.76 -17.80 1.50
CA LYS A 191 9.29 -17.82 1.67
C LYS A 191 8.88 -17.10 2.95
N ALA A 192 7.59 -16.80 3.08
CA ALA A 192 6.98 -16.38 4.32
C ALA A 192 7.17 -17.44 5.41
N ASP A 193 7.11 -17.00 6.67
CA ASP A 193 7.27 -17.89 7.82
C ASP A 193 6.18 -18.97 7.86
N GLU A 194 4.97 -18.63 7.43
CA GLU A 194 3.82 -19.54 7.33
C GLU A 194 3.33 -19.68 5.87
N PRO A 195 2.84 -20.87 5.47
CA PRO A 195 2.17 -21.07 4.19
C PRO A 195 1.04 -20.05 4.00
N TRP A 196 0.83 -19.60 2.77
CA TRP A 196 -0.13 -18.56 2.40
C TRP A 196 0.21 -17.16 2.95
N GLY A 197 1.29 -16.99 3.70
CA GLY A 197 1.77 -15.67 4.09
C GLY A 197 2.21 -14.85 2.87
N ALA A 198 1.90 -13.55 2.86
CA ALA A 198 2.34 -12.66 1.80
C ALA A 198 3.86 -12.45 1.88
N LYS A 199 4.57 -12.70 0.77
CA LYS A 199 6.01 -12.46 0.65
C LYS A 199 6.33 -11.92 -0.73
N VAL A 200 7.00 -10.77 -0.74
CA VAL A 200 7.58 -10.18 -1.95
C VAL A 200 9.07 -10.00 -1.75
N VAL A 201 9.84 -10.33 -2.77
CA VAL A 201 11.29 -10.20 -2.80
C VAL A 201 11.66 -9.27 -3.95
N SER A 202 12.54 -8.31 -3.67
CA SER A 202 13.20 -7.48 -4.67
C SER A 202 14.69 -7.80 -4.65
N SER A 203 15.21 -8.32 -5.76
CA SER A 203 16.59 -8.77 -5.87
C SER A 203 17.13 -8.59 -7.29
N GLY A 204 18.19 -9.33 -7.64
CA GLY A 204 18.87 -9.25 -8.92
C GLY A 204 19.58 -7.92 -9.13
N LYS A 205 19.96 -7.65 -10.38
CA LYS A 205 20.68 -6.43 -10.74
C LYS A 205 19.81 -5.20 -10.44
N ASN A 206 20.32 -4.31 -9.58
CA ASN A 206 19.65 -3.06 -9.17
C ASN A 206 18.25 -3.25 -8.55
N GLY A 207 17.94 -4.42 -7.96
CA GLY A 207 16.62 -4.68 -7.36
C GLY A 207 15.49 -4.82 -8.38
N LYS A 208 15.82 -5.10 -9.66
CA LYS A 208 14.85 -5.13 -10.77
C LYS A 208 14.22 -6.50 -11.03
N LEU A 209 14.60 -7.54 -10.30
CA LEU A 209 13.90 -8.83 -10.29
C LEU A 209 12.97 -8.88 -9.07
N LEU A 210 11.66 -8.84 -9.31
CA LEU A 210 10.63 -8.89 -8.27
C LEU A 210 9.90 -10.23 -8.32
N THR A 211 9.73 -10.90 -7.18
CA THR A 211 8.93 -12.13 -7.11
C THR A 211 8.00 -12.11 -5.91
N GLY A 212 6.78 -12.60 -6.09
CA GLY A 212 5.77 -12.77 -5.04
C GLY A 212 5.41 -14.23 -4.83
N GLN A 213 5.16 -14.65 -3.60
CA GLN A 213 5.06 -16.09 -3.27
C GLN A 213 3.75 -16.75 -3.72
N ASN A 214 2.61 -16.12 -3.52
CA ASN A 214 1.28 -16.75 -3.60
C ASN A 214 0.19 -15.68 -3.85
N PRO A 215 -1.11 -16.03 -3.93
CA PRO A 215 -2.17 -15.05 -4.18
C PRO A 215 -2.19 -13.89 -3.17
N ASN A 216 -1.86 -14.12 -1.90
CA ASN A 216 -1.79 -13.05 -0.88
C ASN A 216 -0.65 -12.05 -1.12
N SER A 217 0.27 -12.38 -2.03
CA SER A 217 1.35 -11.52 -2.47
C SER A 217 0.98 -10.66 -3.70
N ALA A 218 -0.23 -10.81 -4.26
CA ALA A 218 -0.68 -10.11 -5.47
C ALA A 218 -0.79 -8.58 -5.27
N GLY A 219 -1.48 -8.11 -4.25
CA GLY A 219 -1.49 -6.67 -3.91
C GLY A 219 -0.07 -6.12 -3.67
N PRO A 220 0.71 -6.72 -2.75
CA PRO A 220 2.09 -6.29 -2.47
C PRO A 220 3.04 -6.28 -3.67
N ILE A 221 2.95 -7.25 -4.60
CA ILE A 221 3.80 -7.25 -5.80
C ILE A 221 3.42 -6.10 -6.74
N GLY A 222 2.13 -5.76 -6.85
CA GLY A 222 1.66 -4.59 -7.59
C GLY A 222 2.23 -3.27 -7.05
N GLU A 223 2.25 -3.12 -5.73
CA GLU A 223 2.89 -1.96 -5.06
C GLU A 223 4.40 -1.92 -5.30
N ALA A 224 5.07 -3.07 -5.29
CA ALA A 224 6.50 -3.16 -5.57
C ALA A 224 6.83 -2.80 -7.02
N ILE A 225 6.00 -3.23 -7.98
CA ILE A 225 6.14 -2.86 -9.40
C ILE A 225 5.96 -1.35 -9.54
N LEU A 226 4.87 -0.78 -9.02
CA LEU A 226 4.59 0.66 -9.09
C LEU A 226 5.77 1.49 -8.55
N LYS A 227 6.31 1.10 -7.38
CA LYS A 227 7.48 1.76 -6.78
C LYS A 227 8.73 1.68 -7.64
N ALA A 228 8.89 0.61 -8.43
CA ALA A 228 10.05 0.37 -9.25
C ALA A 228 9.97 1.03 -10.65
N LEU A 229 8.81 1.54 -11.05
CA LEU A 229 8.60 2.27 -12.30
C LEU A 229 9.24 3.67 -12.26
N PRO A 230 9.65 4.22 -13.41
CA PRO A 230 10.21 5.56 -13.48
C PRO A 230 9.16 6.61 -13.13
N VAL A 231 9.51 7.53 -12.21
CA VAL A 231 8.66 8.66 -11.86
C VAL A 231 8.62 9.63 -13.05
N ASN A 232 7.47 9.78 -13.69
CA ASN A 232 7.28 10.85 -14.66
C ASN A 232 6.91 12.15 -13.92
N PRO A 233 7.62 13.27 -14.12
CA PRO A 233 7.13 14.56 -13.65
C PRO A 233 5.83 14.86 -14.39
N ARG A 234 4.70 14.91 -13.67
CA ARG A 234 3.42 15.36 -14.22
C ARG A 234 3.60 16.77 -14.81
N PRO A 235 2.99 17.10 -15.96
CA PRO A 235 3.03 18.45 -16.48
C PRO A 235 2.46 19.39 -15.41
N ARG A 236 3.27 20.38 -14.99
CA ARG A 236 2.85 21.41 -14.03
C ARG A 236 1.53 21.99 -14.51
N SER A 237 0.45 21.83 -13.75
CA SER A 237 -0.79 22.55 -14.03
C SER A 237 -0.46 24.04 -14.08
N THR A 238 -0.81 24.70 -15.18
CA THR A 238 -0.68 26.14 -15.33
C THR A 238 -1.25 26.82 -14.08
N ARG A 239 -0.41 27.63 -13.42
CA ARG A 239 -0.82 28.48 -12.29
C ARG A 239 -2.04 29.30 -12.73
N PHE A 240 -3.22 28.97 -12.22
CA PHE A 240 -4.29 29.96 -12.13
C PHE A 240 -3.84 31.01 -11.11
N VAL A 241 -3.40 32.16 -11.60
CA VAL A 241 -3.14 33.34 -10.76
C VAL A 241 -4.50 33.88 -10.34
N MET A 242 -4.99 33.45 -9.17
CA MET A 242 -6.04 34.19 -8.48
C MET A 242 -5.45 35.53 -8.01
N LYS A 243 -5.95 36.63 -8.57
CA LYS A 243 -5.71 37.97 -8.04
C LYS A 243 -6.41 38.11 -6.70
N VAL A 244 -5.63 38.14 -5.62
CA VAL A 244 -6.10 38.48 -4.27
C VAL A 244 -6.30 40.00 -4.19
N PRO A 245 -7.47 40.51 -3.75
CA PRO A 245 -7.63 41.93 -3.45
C PRO A 245 -6.85 42.29 -2.18
N LYS A 246 -6.16 43.43 -2.20
CA LYS A 246 -5.41 43.96 -1.04
C LYS A 246 -6.36 44.15 0.15
N GLN A 247 -6.07 43.49 1.27
CA GLN A 247 -6.66 43.81 2.57
C GLN A 247 -5.63 44.54 3.44
N SER A 248 -6.06 45.69 3.94
CA SER A 248 -5.34 46.61 4.81
C SER A 248 -5.27 46.12 6.25
N SER A 249 -4.12 46.38 6.88
CA SER A 249 -3.88 46.59 8.32
C SER A 249 -4.48 45.59 9.33
N ARG A 250 -3.57 44.80 9.94
CA ARG A 250 -3.75 44.01 11.17
C ARG A 250 -4.31 44.84 12.34
N PRO A 251 -4.94 44.18 13.32
CA PRO A 251 -4.43 44.29 14.68
C PRO A 251 -4.22 42.93 15.36
N ARG A 252 -3.24 42.92 16.28
CA ARG A 252 -3.01 41.88 17.28
C ARG A 252 -4.17 41.86 18.26
N MET A 253 -4.61 40.69 18.71
CA MET A 253 -5.42 40.55 19.93
C MET A 253 -4.93 39.36 20.75
N ALA A 254 -4.75 39.65 22.03
CA ALA A 254 -4.33 38.77 23.09
C ALA A 254 -5.45 37.80 23.50
N TYR A 255 -5.06 36.72 24.17
CA TYR A 255 -5.96 35.77 24.80
C TYR A 255 -6.61 36.41 26.04
N GLU A 256 -7.95 36.42 26.09
CA GLU A 256 -8.73 36.56 27.32
C GLU A 256 -9.79 35.46 27.38
N CYS A 257 -9.76 34.70 28.48
CA CYS A 257 -10.86 33.83 28.88
C CYS A 257 -12.01 34.69 29.41
N VAL A 258 -13.20 34.58 28.80
CA VAL A 258 -14.44 35.14 29.37
C VAL A 258 -15.55 34.10 29.29
N SER A 259 -15.91 33.58 30.45
CA SER A 259 -17.17 32.89 30.72
C SER A 259 -18.36 33.86 30.60
N GLY A 260 -19.35 33.55 29.75
CA GLY A 260 -20.58 34.34 29.57
C GLY A 260 -21.64 33.61 28.71
N PRO A 261 -22.93 33.96 28.78
CA PRO A 261 -24.02 33.01 28.98
C PRO A 261 -24.54 32.29 27.73
N SER A 262 -24.93 31.04 27.96
CA SER A 262 -25.75 30.17 27.11
C SER A 262 -26.90 30.93 26.42
N LYS A 263 -26.78 31.14 25.10
CA LYS A 263 -27.96 31.36 24.25
C LYS A 263 -28.60 30.01 23.98
N LYS A 264 -29.78 29.81 24.56
CA LYS A 264 -30.70 28.72 24.23
C LYS A 264 -31.09 28.82 22.76
N THR A 265 -30.41 28.08 21.91
CA THR A 265 -30.99 27.60 20.65
C THR A 265 -31.86 26.39 20.98
N SER A 266 -33.10 26.38 20.50
CA SER A 266 -33.96 25.18 20.54
C SER A 266 -33.18 23.98 19.99
N PRO A 267 -33.34 22.78 20.58
CA PRO A 267 -32.59 21.61 20.16
C PRO A 267 -33.08 21.22 18.77
N THR A 268 -32.30 21.52 17.74
CA THR A 268 -32.34 20.72 16.51
C THR A 268 -32.20 19.26 16.96
N LYS A 269 -33.13 18.41 16.54
CA LYS A 269 -33.10 16.97 16.81
C LYS A 269 -31.74 16.45 16.33
N SER A 270 -30.80 16.29 17.25
CA SER A 270 -29.47 15.77 17.02
C SER A 270 -29.63 14.39 16.38
N ILE A 271 -29.29 14.28 15.10
CA ILE A 271 -29.24 12.99 14.41
C ILE A 271 -27.97 12.33 14.91
N SER A 272 -28.07 11.15 15.49
CA SER A 272 -26.91 10.37 15.91
C SER A 272 -26.47 9.39 14.82
N ILE A 273 -25.18 9.07 14.82
CA ILE A 273 -24.59 7.96 14.08
C ILE A 273 -23.92 7.00 15.07
N THR A 274 -23.82 5.73 14.69
CA THR A 274 -23.11 4.70 15.46
C THR A 274 -21.78 4.40 14.78
N ILE A 275 -20.71 4.35 15.57
CA ILE A 275 -19.38 3.95 15.13
C ILE A 275 -19.05 2.63 15.82
N LEU A 276 -18.81 1.58 15.04
CA LEU A 276 -18.37 0.28 15.54
C LEU A 276 -16.85 0.24 15.45
N ALA A 277 -16.17 0.43 16.59
CA ALA A 277 -14.72 0.51 16.65
C ALA A 277 -14.11 -0.84 17.06
N GLY A 278 -12.93 -1.14 16.53
CA GLY A 278 -12.20 -2.37 16.82
C GLY A 278 -12.80 -3.62 16.16
N ILE A 279 -12.04 -4.72 16.24
CA ILE A 279 -12.46 -6.03 15.73
C ILE A 279 -13.70 -6.55 16.49
N GLU A 280 -13.83 -6.13 17.75
CA GLU A 280 -14.97 -6.37 18.63
C GLU A 280 -16.22 -5.56 18.28
N GLU A 281 -16.16 -4.66 17.29
CA GLU A 281 -17.24 -3.79 16.84
C GLU A 281 -17.93 -3.04 18.00
N LYS A 282 -17.14 -2.50 18.96
CA LYS A 282 -17.69 -1.79 20.12
C LYS A 282 -18.47 -0.55 19.65
N PRO A 283 -19.77 -0.43 19.98
CA PRO A 283 -20.60 0.67 19.49
C PRO A 283 -20.39 1.97 20.28
N LEU A 284 -20.14 3.06 19.55
CA LEU A 284 -19.99 4.42 20.04
C LEU A 284 -21.01 5.33 19.33
N ILE A 285 -21.92 5.94 20.09
CA ILE A 285 -22.97 6.80 19.55
C ILE A 285 -22.51 8.25 19.64
N VAL A 286 -22.52 8.95 18.50
CA VAL A 286 -22.04 10.33 18.41
C VAL A 286 -23.03 11.23 17.66
N ASP A 287 -22.99 12.52 17.98
CA ASP A 287 -23.73 13.53 17.23
C ASP A 287 -23.18 13.59 15.79
N ARG A 288 -24.06 13.37 14.82
CA ARG A 288 -23.69 13.31 13.40
C ARG A 288 -23.02 14.61 13.00
N ASP A 289 -23.72 15.73 13.15
CA ASP A 289 -23.27 17.01 12.60
C ASP A 289 -21.95 17.47 13.23
N ALA A 290 -21.77 17.24 14.53
CA ALA A 290 -20.50 17.49 15.22
C ALA A 290 -19.35 16.64 14.66
N MET A 291 -19.60 15.38 14.31
CA MET A 291 -18.57 14.48 13.79
C MET A 291 -18.23 14.77 12.32
N CYS A 292 -19.24 14.92 11.46
CA CYS A 292 -19.02 15.16 10.04
C CYS A 292 -18.40 16.55 9.77
N ALA A 293 -18.60 17.53 10.68
CA ALA A 293 -17.95 18.84 10.58
C ALA A 293 -16.44 18.81 10.88
N LYS A 294 -15.93 17.74 11.49
CA LYS A 294 -14.55 17.65 11.99
C LYS A 294 -13.64 16.79 11.12
N SER A 295 -14.21 16.04 10.19
CA SER A 295 -13.49 15.07 9.40
C SER A 295 -14.13 14.94 8.02
N PRO A 296 -13.37 15.17 6.93
CA PRO A 296 -13.82 14.90 5.57
C PRO A 296 -14.27 13.45 5.37
N PHE A 297 -13.61 12.49 6.04
CA PHE A 297 -14.04 11.09 6.05
C PHE A 297 -15.47 10.96 6.57
N PHE A 298 -15.78 11.53 7.73
CA PHE A 298 -17.15 11.49 8.26
C PHE A 298 -18.10 12.38 7.45
N ALA A 299 -17.66 13.51 6.89
CA ALA A 299 -18.47 14.29 5.95
C ALA A 299 -18.98 13.43 4.77
N SER A 300 -18.12 12.57 4.23
CA SER A 300 -18.49 11.60 3.20
C SER A 300 -19.32 10.44 3.77
N ALA A 301 -18.91 9.85 4.88
CA ALA A 301 -19.56 8.66 5.44
C ALA A 301 -20.94 8.95 6.06
N CYS A 302 -21.23 10.21 6.40
CA CYS A 302 -22.55 10.68 6.81
C CYS A 302 -23.49 11.03 5.63
N SER A 303 -23.00 10.97 4.39
CA SER A 303 -23.79 11.29 3.20
C SER A 303 -24.76 10.16 2.85
N GLU A 304 -25.98 10.50 2.43
CA GLU A 304 -26.98 9.53 1.95
C GLU A 304 -26.55 8.78 0.67
N THR A 305 -25.46 9.23 0.04
CA THR A 305 -24.84 8.57 -1.12
C THR A 305 -24.01 7.34 -0.74
N TRP A 306 -23.74 7.12 0.55
CA TRP A 306 -22.98 5.98 1.06
C TRP A 306 -23.86 5.07 1.91
N LYS A 307 -23.59 3.76 1.87
CA LYS A 307 -24.36 2.76 2.63
C LYS A 307 -24.27 3.03 4.14
N GLU A 308 -23.10 3.43 4.61
CA GLU A 308 -22.81 3.82 5.99
C GLU A 308 -23.62 5.04 6.44
N GLY A 309 -23.88 5.98 5.53
CA GLY A 309 -24.71 7.15 5.77
C GLY A 309 -26.20 6.84 5.78
N GLN A 310 -26.63 5.87 4.96
CA GLN A 310 -28.00 5.33 4.95
C GLN A 310 -28.29 4.52 6.23
N ASP A 311 -27.36 3.65 6.62
CA ASP A 311 -27.47 2.78 7.79
C ASP A 311 -27.15 3.52 9.10
N LYS A 312 -26.54 4.71 9.01
CA LYS A 312 -26.02 5.50 10.14
C LYS A 312 -25.02 4.72 11.00
N ILE A 313 -24.32 3.76 10.40
CA ILE A 313 -23.36 2.87 11.05
C ILE A 313 -22.04 2.94 10.28
N ASN A 314 -20.96 3.29 10.99
CA ASN A 314 -19.60 3.35 10.45
C ASN A 314 -18.75 2.27 11.12
N LYS A 315 -18.22 1.32 10.35
CA LYS A 315 -17.36 0.24 10.87
C LYS A 315 -15.88 0.61 10.72
N LEU A 316 -15.15 0.61 11.83
CA LEU A 316 -13.74 1.00 11.91
C LEU A 316 -12.93 -0.07 12.66
N PRO A 317 -12.75 -1.27 12.07
CA PRO A 317 -12.12 -2.41 12.76
C PRO A 317 -10.63 -2.18 13.05
N SER A 318 -9.98 -1.27 12.31
CA SER A 318 -8.56 -0.92 12.46
C SER A 318 -8.28 0.07 13.60
N ILE A 319 -9.31 0.66 14.22
CA ILE A 319 -9.15 1.64 15.30
C ILE A 319 -9.65 1.02 16.60
N GLU A 320 -8.74 0.82 17.55
CA GLU A 320 -9.06 0.31 18.89
C GLU A 320 -10.13 1.19 19.57
N PRO A 321 -11.14 0.62 20.26
CA PRO A 321 -12.28 1.43 20.70
C PRO A 321 -11.93 2.56 21.65
N HIS A 322 -10.98 2.35 22.55
CA HIS A 322 -10.56 3.40 23.48
C HIS A 322 -9.80 4.55 22.77
N ILE A 323 -9.15 4.27 21.64
CA ILE A 323 -8.55 5.31 20.78
C ILE A 323 -9.64 6.07 20.04
N MET A 324 -10.67 5.37 19.56
CA MET A 324 -11.83 6.01 18.92
C MET A 324 -12.63 6.89 19.91
N GLU A 325 -12.80 6.46 21.16
CA GLU A 325 -13.41 7.26 22.23
C GLU A 325 -12.64 8.57 22.46
N ASN A 326 -11.31 8.49 22.54
CA ASN A 326 -10.45 9.67 22.68
C ASN A 326 -10.52 10.59 21.46
N TYR A 327 -10.56 10.02 20.24
CA TYR A 327 -10.73 10.77 19.00
C TYR A 327 -12.04 11.55 19.00
N ILE A 328 -13.15 10.91 19.35
CA ILE A 328 -14.48 11.56 19.42
C ILE A 328 -14.46 12.70 20.44
N LEU A 329 -13.93 12.44 21.64
CA LEU A 329 -13.87 13.42 22.72
C LEU A 329 -13.08 14.66 22.30
N TRP A 330 -11.92 14.48 21.67
CA TRP A 330 -11.04 15.57 21.27
C TRP A 330 -11.56 16.31 20.03
N ALA A 331 -12.06 15.58 19.03
CA ALA A 331 -12.57 16.19 17.80
C ALA A 331 -13.83 17.04 18.06
N THR A 332 -14.72 16.57 18.93
CA THR A 332 -16.06 17.17 19.09
C THR A 332 -16.26 17.92 20.41
N GLY A 333 -15.41 17.69 21.41
CA GLY A 333 -15.55 18.24 22.77
C GLY A 333 -16.77 17.71 23.53
N LYS A 334 -17.45 16.67 23.03
CA LYS A 334 -18.68 16.09 23.61
C LYS A 334 -18.68 14.58 23.44
N ILE A 335 -19.08 13.84 24.47
CA ILE A 335 -19.50 12.45 24.32
C ILE A 335 -20.93 12.32 24.79
N ILE A 336 -21.83 11.78 23.96
CA ILE A 336 -23.18 11.40 24.39
C ILE A 336 -23.10 9.94 24.84
N PHE A 337 -22.66 9.68 26.08
CA PHE A 337 -22.73 8.32 26.64
C PHE A 337 -24.04 8.10 27.41
N PHE A 338 -24.74 7.02 27.09
CA PHE A 338 -25.43 6.24 28.12
C PHE A 338 -24.46 5.13 28.57
N HIS A 339 -24.09 5.20 29.86
CA HIS A 339 -23.35 4.22 30.69
C HIS A 339 -21.82 4.35 30.87
N ARG A 340 -21.50 5.04 31.99
CA ARG A 340 -20.44 4.83 32.99
C ARG A 340 -19.15 4.14 32.54
N TYR A 341 -18.11 4.93 32.31
CA TYR A 341 -16.95 5.07 33.22
C TYR A 341 -16.35 6.47 33.01
N HIS A 342 -16.33 7.27 34.07
CA HIS A 342 -15.66 8.58 34.06
C HIS A 342 -14.16 8.34 34.18
N VAL A 343 -13.40 8.69 33.14
CA VAL A 343 -12.00 9.05 33.31
C VAL A 343 -11.84 10.46 32.73
N SER A 344 -11.56 11.40 33.62
CA SER A 344 -11.18 12.77 33.27
C SER A 344 -9.97 12.71 32.33
N PRO A 345 -9.97 13.41 31.17
CA PRO A 345 -8.86 13.37 30.22
C PRO A 345 -7.54 13.96 30.75
N TYR A 346 -7.54 14.48 31.98
CA TYR A 346 -6.36 15.04 32.64
C TYR A 346 -5.85 14.22 33.83
N ASP A 347 -6.60 13.22 34.33
CA ASP A 347 -6.28 12.57 35.61
C ASP A 347 -5.88 11.09 35.51
N ALA A 348 -5.95 10.48 34.34
CA ALA A 348 -5.30 9.19 34.10
C ALA A 348 -4.05 9.42 33.26
N VAL A 349 -2.93 8.83 33.67
CA VAL A 349 -1.73 8.73 32.83
C VAL A 349 -2.12 7.94 31.58
N VAL A 350 -2.59 8.64 30.55
CA VAL A 350 -2.81 8.05 29.24
C VAL A 350 -1.43 7.60 28.76
N PRO A 351 -1.21 6.29 28.50
CA PRO A 351 0.06 5.82 27.98
C PRO A 351 0.44 6.69 26.78
N GLN A 352 1.68 7.19 26.76
CA GLN A 352 2.06 8.17 25.75
C GLN A 352 1.98 7.58 24.31
N SER A 353 2.01 6.25 24.18
CA SER A 353 1.70 5.48 22.97
C SER A 353 0.28 5.70 22.44
N ASN A 354 -0.70 6.02 23.29
CA ASN A 354 -2.08 6.28 22.87
C ASN A 354 -2.23 7.62 22.13
N TYR A 355 -1.42 8.64 22.43
CA TYR A 355 -1.42 9.88 21.63
C TYR A 355 -0.90 9.62 20.22
N VAL A 356 0.03 8.69 20.08
CA VAL A 356 0.57 8.28 18.78
C VAL A 356 -0.46 7.47 17.98
N LYS A 357 -1.14 6.50 18.62
CA LYS A 357 -2.27 5.78 18.01
C LYS A 357 -3.42 6.74 17.65
N LEU A 358 -3.66 7.75 18.48
CA LEU A 358 -4.66 8.80 18.24
C LEU A 358 -4.29 9.68 17.04
N TYR A 359 -3.00 10.01 16.86
CA TYR A 359 -2.51 10.71 15.67
C TYR A 359 -2.77 9.89 14.40
N ILE A 360 -2.50 8.58 14.44
CA ILE A 360 -2.76 7.66 13.32
C ILE A 360 -4.25 7.56 13.03
N ALA A 361 -5.10 7.45 14.05
CA ALA A 361 -6.55 7.47 13.87
C ALA A 361 -7.03 8.79 13.26
N ALA A 362 -6.51 9.93 13.72
CA ALA A 362 -6.84 11.24 13.16
C ALA A 362 -6.40 11.39 11.71
N HIS A 363 -5.27 10.76 11.37
CA HIS A 363 -4.78 10.67 10.00
C HIS A 363 -5.65 9.80 9.10
N TYR A 364 -5.98 8.59 9.53
CA TYR A 364 -6.90 7.69 8.83
C TYR A 364 -8.28 8.34 8.59
N LEU A 365 -8.75 9.10 9.58
CA LEU A 365 -10.03 9.79 9.56
C LEU A 365 -9.94 11.20 8.94
N LEU A 366 -8.81 11.56 8.31
CA LEU A 366 -8.60 12.82 7.59
C LEU A 366 -8.82 14.09 8.44
N ASN A 367 -8.60 14.03 9.75
CA ASN A 367 -8.77 15.15 10.67
C ASN A 367 -7.43 15.84 10.95
N GLU A 368 -7.05 16.77 10.07
CA GLU A 368 -5.75 17.47 10.12
C GLU A 368 -5.62 18.37 11.36
N HIS A 369 -6.70 19.02 11.79
CA HIS A 369 -6.66 19.88 12.98
C HIS A 369 -6.30 19.10 14.24
N LEU A 370 -6.88 17.91 14.42
CA LEU A 370 -6.55 17.05 15.55
C LEU A 370 -5.13 16.49 15.46
N GLN A 371 -4.62 16.23 14.25
CA GLN A 371 -3.22 15.83 14.07
C GLN A 371 -2.26 16.92 14.53
N ASP A 372 -2.51 18.17 14.14
CA ASP A 372 -1.70 19.32 14.54
C ASP A 372 -1.73 19.53 16.06
N ASP A 373 -2.92 19.45 16.68
CA ASP A 373 -3.08 19.55 18.13
C ASP A 373 -2.28 18.48 18.88
N ILE A 374 -2.25 17.24 18.36
CA ILE A 374 -1.47 16.13 18.95
C ILE A 374 0.03 16.35 18.76
N VAL A 375 0.47 16.86 17.61
CA VAL A 375 1.88 17.19 17.36
C VAL A 375 2.36 18.28 18.31
N ASP A 376 1.55 19.32 18.53
CA ASP A 376 1.86 20.39 19.45
C ASP A 376 1.94 19.89 20.90
N LEU A 377 1.01 19.00 21.30
CA LEU A 377 1.01 18.36 22.61
C LEU A 377 2.28 17.50 22.83
N LEU A 378 2.64 16.68 21.84
CA LEU A 378 3.82 15.80 21.92
C LEU A 378 5.13 16.56 21.73
N GLY A 379 5.08 17.77 21.17
CA GLY A 379 6.21 18.65 20.88
C GLY A 379 7.16 18.84 22.04
N HIS A 380 6.62 19.26 23.18
CA HIS A 380 7.42 19.56 24.37
C HIS A 380 7.94 18.30 25.10
N PRO A 381 7.13 17.25 25.35
CA PRO A 381 7.61 15.99 25.93
C PRO A 381 8.71 15.30 25.11
N LEU A 382 8.58 15.26 23.77
CA LEU A 382 9.59 14.66 22.89
C LEU A 382 10.90 15.47 22.93
N ARG A 383 10.84 16.80 22.80
CA ARG A 383 12.03 17.67 22.83
C ARG A 383 12.75 17.67 24.18
N SER A 384 12.04 17.41 25.27
CA SER A 384 12.61 17.35 26.61
C SER A 384 13.11 15.95 27.01
N GLN A 385 13.08 14.97 26.08
CA GLN A 385 13.45 13.56 26.33
C GLN A 385 12.68 12.90 27.48
N LYS A 386 11.50 13.45 27.83
CA LYS A 386 10.62 12.91 28.87
C LYS A 386 9.63 11.87 28.33
N LEU A 387 9.68 11.61 27.02
CA LEU A 387 8.88 10.66 26.30
C LEU A 387 9.83 9.73 25.54
N ILE A 388 9.88 8.47 25.96
CA ILE A 388 10.60 7.39 25.27
C ILE A 388 9.56 6.60 24.49
N LEU A 389 9.69 6.60 23.16
CA LEU A 389 8.81 5.83 22.29
C LEU A 389 9.38 4.44 22.06
N GLU A 390 8.55 3.42 22.25
CA GLU A 390 8.92 2.04 21.95
C GLU A 390 9.12 1.85 20.44
N PRO A 391 10.08 1.01 20.01
CA PRO A 391 10.36 0.78 18.59
C PRO A 391 9.13 0.36 17.77
N GLU A 392 8.23 -0.42 18.38
CA GLU A 392 6.97 -0.88 17.78
C GLU A 392 6.02 0.28 17.45
N ILE A 393 5.99 1.30 18.31
CA ILE A 393 5.17 2.51 18.12
C ILE A 393 5.77 3.39 17.01
N ILE A 394 7.09 3.49 16.94
CA ILE A 394 7.79 4.20 15.85
C ILE A 394 7.52 3.51 14.51
N ALA A 395 7.60 2.17 14.48
CA ALA A 395 7.29 1.37 13.30
C ALA A 395 5.82 1.52 12.86
N LEU A 396 4.89 1.60 13.81
CA LEU A 396 3.46 1.76 13.54
C LEU A 396 3.13 3.15 12.98
N VAL A 397 3.74 4.23 13.51
CA VAL A 397 3.64 5.57 12.90
C VAL A 397 4.14 5.53 11.46
N TRP A 398 5.31 4.93 11.24
CA TRP A 398 5.91 4.86 9.93
C TRP A 398 5.04 4.09 8.93
N GLN A 399 4.58 2.89 9.28
CA GLN A 399 3.74 2.06 8.40
C GLN A 399 2.43 2.75 8.01
N GLN A 400 1.81 3.48 8.92
CA GLN A 400 0.47 4.04 8.71
C GLN A 400 0.50 5.43 8.06
N THR A 401 1.52 6.26 8.33
CA THR A 401 1.64 7.60 7.75
C THR A 401 2.51 7.65 6.49
N ALA A 402 3.38 6.66 6.26
CA ALA A 402 4.08 6.49 4.99
C ALA A 402 3.18 5.92 3.87
N ARG A 403 2.17 5.09 4.21
CA ARG A 403 1.20 4.54 3.23
C ARG A 403 0.29 5.59 2.58
N SER A 404 0.09 6.73 3.23
CA SER A 404 -0.75 7.85 2.79
C SER A 404 -0.05 8.89 1.92
N PHE A 405 1.22 8.70 1.58
CA PHE A 405 1.97 9.61 0.68
C PHE A 405 1.45 9.63 -0.77
N ILE A 406 0.43 8.83 -1.10
CA ILE A 406 0.03 8.56 -2.49
C ILE A 406 -1.19 9.41 -2.93
N THR A 407 -1.79 10.22 -2.05
CA THR A 407 -2.93 11.08 -2.43
C THR A 407 -2.65 12.59 -2.21
N SER A 408 -2.22 13.25 -3.29
CA SER A 408 -2.19 14.72 -3.51
C SER A 408 -1.21 15.60 -2.69
N ASP A 409 -0.58 16.56 -3.40
CA ASP A 409 0.42 17.55 -2.94
C ASP A 409 0.01 18.43 -1.72
N ILE A 410 -1.24 18.36 -1.26
CA ILE A 410 -1.70 19.12 -0.08
C ILE A 410 -1.35 18.38 1.24
N ILE A 411 -1.21 17.05 1.21
CA ILE A 411 -0.96 16.21 2.41
C ILE A 411 0.54 16.13 2.77
N ILE A 412 1.45 16.55 1.88
CA ILE A 412 2.91 16.55 2.11
C ILE A 412 3.31 17.40 3.32
N ARG A 413 2.49 18.39 3.71
CA ARG A 413 2.78 19.25 4.86
C ARG A 413 2.38 18.66 6.21
N SER A 414 1.37 17.78 6.26
CA SER A 414 0.70 17.39 7.51
C SER A 414 1.22 16.06 8.07
N ALA A 415 1.48 15.05 7.21
CA ALA A 415 1.94 13.72 7.63
C ALA A 415 3.43 13.69 8.07
N CYS A 416 4.22 14.69 7.67
CA CYS A 416 5.61 14.80 8.10
C CYS A 416 5.76 15.37 9.51
N GLY A 417 4.71 15.91 10.14
CA GLY A 417 4.80 16.66 11.40
C GLY A 417 5.33 15.81 12.56
N LEU A 418 4.63 14.71 12.90
CA LEU A 418 5.02 13.83 13.99
C LEU A 418 6.31 13.06 13.67
N GLN A 419 6.49 12.63 12.42
CA GLN A 419 7.71 11.97 11.97
C GLN A 419 8.95 12.88 12.13
N ARG A 420 8.87 14.14 11.67
CA ARG A 420 9.93 15.15 11.86
C ARG A 420 10.19 15.45 13.33
N LEU A 421 9.14 15.52 14.15
CA LEU A 421 9.27 15.77 15.57
C LEU A 421 10.00 14.62 16.28
N ILE A 422 9.67 13.36 15.95
CA ILE A 422 10.36 12.17 16.47
C ILE A 422 11.83 12.16 16.01
N MET A 423 12.09 12.41 14.72
CA MET A 423 13.45 12.48 14.15
C MET A 423 14.32 13.57 14.79
N GLY A 424 13.76 14.74 15.07
CA GLY A 424 14.48 15.87 15.62
C GLY A 424 14.80 15.77 17.12
N THR A 425 14.29 14.74 17.81
CA THR A 425 14.34 14.67 19.28
C THR A 425 14.84 13.36 19.86
N VAL A 426 14.62 12.23 19.17
CA VAL A 426 15.10 10.92 19.62
C VAL A 426 16.55 10.75 19.18
N ARG A 427 17.50 10.73 20.14
CA ARG A 427 18.84 10.16 19.87
C ARG A 427 18.66 8.65 19.75
N ILE A 428 18.78 8.15 18.52
CA ILE A 428 18.76 6.73 18.24
C ILE A 428 20.15 6.17 18.61
N ASP A 429 20.32 5.71 19.84
CA ASP A 429 21.57 5.07 20.32
C ASP A 429 21.75 3.64 19.79
N ASN A 430 21.48 3.42 18.50
CA ASN A 430 21.78 2.15 17.84
C ASN A 430 22.04 2.38 16.35
N SER A 431 23.27 2.07 15.91
CA SER A 431 23.78 2.36 14.56
C SER A 431 22.96 1.73 13.44
N ASP A 432 22.30 0.60 13.69
CA ASP A 432 21.60 -0.14 12.63
C ASP A 432 20.18 0.39 12.36
N ALA A 433 19.58 1.08 13.33
CA ALA A 433 18.27 1.72 13.18
C ALA A 433 18.38 3.14 12.59
N GLY A 434 19.50 3.83 12.84
CA GLY A 434 19.79 5.15 12.29
C GLY A 434 20.08 5.14 10.78
N ASP A 435 20.77 4.10 10.29
CA ASP A 435 21.16 4.00 8.88
C ASP A 435 19.99 3.61 7.96
N GLY A 436 19.05 2.79 8.44
CA GLY A 436 17.76 2.58 7.77
C GLY A 436 16.85 3.83 7.78
N PHE A 437 17.11 4.77 8.68
CA PHE A 437 16.35 6.00 8.88
C PHE A 437 16.70 7.10 7.86
N ILE A 438 17.99 7.23 7.52
CA ILE A 438 18.50 8.22 6.55
C ILE A 438 18.14 7.80 5.10
N GLU A 439 17.94 6.51 4.86
CA GLU A 439 17.78 5.99 3.50
C GLU A 439 16.40 6.22 2.87
N ALA A 440 15.35 6.46 3.67
CA ALA A 440 13.96 6.47 3.20
C ALA A 440 13.29 7.86 3.12
N CYS A 441 13.80 8.86 3.86
CA CYS A 441 13.47 10.27 3.62
C CYS A 441 14.48 10.89 2.65
N GLY A 442 14.49 10.44 1.39
CA GLY A 442 15.19 11.05 0.26
C GLY A 442 16.65 11.47 0.50
N LYS A 443 17.60 10.68 0.01
CA LYS A 443 19.04 11.01 -0.03
C LYS A 443 19.37 12.38 -0.67
N ASP A 444 18.46 12.98 -1.44
CA ASP A 444 18.62 14.33 -1.99
C ASP A 444 18.24 15.44 -1.01
N PHE A 445 17.37 15.20 -0.02
CA PHE A 445 17.04 16.20 0.99
C PHE A 445 18.13 16.30 2.07
N ASP A 446 18.72 15.17 2.47
CA ASP A 446 19.73 15.13 3.52
C ASP A 446 21.13 15.55 3.02
N ARG A 447 21.47 15.31 1.75
CA ARG A 447 22.75 15.79 1.18
C ARG A 447 22.74 17.30 0.96
N ASP A 448 21.65 17.85 0.43
CA ASP A 448 21.52 19.28 0.18
C ASP A 448 21.34 20.05 1.49
N LEU A 449 20.59 19.53 2.48
CA LEU A 449 20.46 20.16 3.80
C LEU A 449 21.75 20.05 4.64
N ARG A 450 22.49 18.94 4.57
CA ARG A 450 23.79 18.79 5.25
C ARG A 450 24.85 19.70 4.64
N GLN A 451 24.86 19.86 3.30
CA GLN A 451 25.72 20.82 2.63
C GLN A 451 25.29 22.26 2.93
N ASP A 452 23.99 22.57 2.92
CA ASP A 452 23.46 23.89 3.27
C ASP A 452 23.74 24.26 4.73
N LEU A 453 23.67 23.30 5.67
CA LEU A 453 24.01 23.50 7.09
C LEU A 453 25.53 23.63 7.32
N MET A 454 26.36 22.92 6.56
CA MET A 454 27.83 23.10 6.58
C MET A 454 28.22 24.46 5.98
N ASP A 455 27.58 24.87 4.90
CA ASP A 455 27.76 26.19 4.26
C ASP A 455 27.21 27.34 5.11
N LEU A 456 26.21 27.08 5.99
CA LEU A 456 25.72 28.03 6.99
C LEU A 456 26.67 28.15 8.18
N ARG A 457 27.31 27.05 8.59
CA ARG A 457 28.31 27.02 9.67
C ARG A 457 29.56 27.83 9.32
N ASP A 458 29.97 27.83 8.05
CA ASP A 458 31.16 28.56 7.61
C ASP A 458 30.86 30.04 7.25
N LYS A 459 29.60 30.49 7.44
CA LYS A 459 29.12 31.88 7.23
C LYS A 459 28.63 32.58 8.50
N ILE A 460 28.67 31.91 9.66
CA ILE A 460 28.43 32.47 11.00
C ILE A 460 29.76 32.46 11.74
#